data_AF-A0A496YN08-F1
#
_entry.id   AF-A0A496YN08-F1
#
_cell.length_a   1.000
_cell.length_b   1.000
_cell.length_c   1.000
_cell.angle_alpha   90.00
_cell.angle_beta   90.00
_cell.angle_gamma   90.00
#
_symmetry.space_group_name_H-M   'P 1'
#
loop_
_entity.id
_entity.type
_entity.pdbx_description
1 polymer ?
#
loop_
_entity_poly.entity_id
_entity_poly.type
_entity_poly.pdbx_seq_one_letter_code
_entity_poly.pdbx_strand_id
1 'polypeptide(L)'
;HYSFASGDKMWGRPLKSAYKITLEDVDITMHISSSNLYYMLDNDDMFAFLGGLSLAVKTQRGEYPDVQVANHQNGKEIKLESLSRSIGKALRTRYLNPEWIKGMKKEGYAGARAMDKFVEYLWGFQVTTPFAVDRTDWRQIYEVYIKDRYDLNLKEFFDRNNPWAEQSIAARMLEAIRKRYWDAPELIKKDLARTYAINVIEKGMACCEHTCNNPMLQQFVANVISLFGLLTPEQLDQFKMVLSKATGKGQEQNEADMKRLQSSLAKTIKEIQKNEDPKAHEEGKRIEGFEMVEEKGEEPKIAASGASWVVMAIVVSLLALLFLGWKRMKV
;
A
#
# COMPACT_ATOMS: atom_id res chain seq x y z
N HIS A 1 14.80 5.55 -11.32
CA HIS A 1 14.92 4.56 -10.22
C HIS A 1 14.92 3.11 -10.72
N TYR A 2 14.10 2.69 -11.69
CA TYR A 2 14.09 1.31 -12.20
C TYR A 2 14.88 1.06 -13.50
N SER A 3 15.60 2.07 -14.00
CA SER A 3 16.35 1.99 -15.27
C SER A 3 17.76 1.40 -15.07
N PHE A 4 17.84 0.24 -14.43
CA PHE A 4 19.08 -0.50 -14.22
C PHE A 4 18.97 -1.87 -14.87
N ALA A 5 19.98 -2.26 -15.64
CA ALA A 5 20.02 -3.55 -16.30
C ALA A 5 20.89 -4.55 -15.54
N SER A 6 20.37 -5.77 -15.46
CA SER A 6 21.05 -6.95 -14.96
C SER A 6 20.91 -8.10 -15.96
N GLY A 7 21.94 -8.92 -16.11
CA GLY A 7 22.00 -10.04 -17.05
C GLY A 7 23.37 -10.74 -17.00
N ASP A 8 23.60 -11.70 -17.90
CA ASP A 8 24.79 -12.61 -17.92
C ASP A 8 26.15 -11.89 -17.76
N LYS A 9 26.26 -10.61 -18.14
CA LYS A 9 27.48 -9.80 -18.01
C LYS A 9 27.25 -8.40 -17.45
N MET A 10 26.08 -8.13 -16.88
CA MET A 10 25.70 -6.81 -16.37
C MET A 10 25.04 -6.96 -15.01
N TRP A 11 25.42 -6.12 -14.05
CA TRP A 11 24.83 -6.13 -12.72
C TRP A 11 24.49 -4.71 -12.30
N GLY A 12 23.20 -4.38 -12.26
CA GLY A 12 22.71 -3.09 -11.79
C GLY A 12 23.30 -1.89 -12.54
N ARG A 13 23.56 -2.01 -13.85
CA ARG A 13 24.13 -0.91 -14.64
C ARG A 13 23.04 0.10 -15.03
N PRO A 14 23.21 1.41 -14.78
CA PRO A 14 22.23 2.40 -15.22
C PRO A 14 22.14 2.40 -16.75
N LEU A 15 20.94 2.18 -17.29
CA LEU A 15 20.65 2.13 -18.73
C LEU A 15 19.33 2.83 -19.05
N LYS A 16 19.23 4.12 -18.70
CA LYS A 16 18.01 4.93 -18.87
C LYS A 16 17.60 5.10 -20.33
N SER A 17 18.55 5.31 -21.24
CA SER A 17 18.27 5.46 -22.68
C SER A 17 17.70 4.18 -23.28
N ALA A 18 18.34 3.04 -23.03
CA ALA A 18 17.86 1.73 -23.50
C ALA A 18 16.48 1.41 -22.91
N TYR A 19 16.27 1.64 -21.61
CA TYR A 19 14.97 1.44 -20.98
C TYR A 19 13.86 2.27 -21.65
N LYS A 20 14.12 3.56 -21.96
CA LYS A 20 13.17 4.40 -22.69
C LYS A 20 12.82 3.83 -24.06
N ILE A 21 13.82 3.42 -24.83
CA ILE A 21 13.61 2.81 -26.17
C ILE A 21 12.74 1.55 -26.03
N THR A 22 13.02 0.68 -25.05
CA THR A 22 12.20 -0.51 -24.83
C THR A 22 10.74 -0.19 -24.51
N LEU A 23 10.46 0.90 -23.79
CA LEU A 23 9.09 1.30 -23.45
C LEU A 23 8.28 1.83 -24.65
N GLU A 24 8.92 2.20 -25.77
CA GLU A 24 8.22 2.68 -26.97
C GLU A 24 7.38 1.58 -27.62
N ASP A 25 7.85 0.33 -27.55
CA ASP A 25 7.23 -0.83 -28.20
C ASP A 25 6.37 -1.70 -27.24
N VAL A 26 6.12 -1.23 -26.01
CA VAL A 26 5.31 -1.99 -25.04
C VAL A 26 3.82 -1.82 -25.33
N ASP A 27 3.16 -2.88 -25.79
CA ASP A 27 1.71 -2.91 -26.02
C ASP A 27 0.90 -3.38 -24.81
N ILE A 28 1.47 -4.26 -23.99
CA ILE A 28 0.81 -4.83 -22.82
C ILE A 28 1.73 -4.71 -21.62
N THR A 29 1.17 -4.24 -20.50
CA THR A 29 1.79 -4.39 -19.18
C THR A 29 0.94 -5.35 -18.37
N MET A 30 1.60 -6.25 -17.63
CA MET A 30 0.88 -7.26 -16.86
C MET A 30 1.52 -7.54 -15.51
N HIS A 31 0.68 -7.96 -14.56
CA HIS A 31 1.12 -8.54 -13.30
C HIS A 31 0.41 -9.87 -13.07
N ILE A 32 1.14 -10.87 -12.55
CA ILE A 32 0.56 -12.18 -12.20
C ILE A 32 0.08 -12.13 -10.74
N SER A 33 -1.17 -12.56 -10.50
CA SER A 33 -1.73 -12.67 -9.16
C SER A 33 -2.01 -14.13 -8.84
N SER A 34 -1.16 -14.76 -8.03
CA SER A 34 -1.29 -16.16 -7.59
C SER A 34 -1.74 -16.31 -6.14
N SER A 35 -1.79 -15.22 -5.36
CA SER A 35 -2.12 -15.26 -3.95
C SER A 35 -3.61 -15.10 -3.67
N ASN A 36 -4.13 -15.88 -2.73
CA ASN A 36 -5.45 -15.63 -2.12
C ASN A 36 -5.35 -14.72 -0.89
N LEU A 37 -4.13 -14.54 -0.35
CA LEU A 37 -3.86 -13.69 0.81
C LEU A 37 -3.67 -12.24 0.40
N TYR A 38 -2.79 -11.99 -0.58
CA TYR A 38 -2.51 -10.67 -1.13
C TYR A 38 -3.32 -10.43 -2.41
N TYR A 39 -3.93 -9.27 -2.51
CA TYR A 39 -4.80 -8.86 -3.58
C TYR A 39 -4.51 -7.44 -4.06
N MET A 40 -5.28 -6.97 -5.05
CA MET A 40 -4.96 -5.76 -5.82
C MET A 40 -4.72 -4.50 -4.97
N LEU A 41 -5.38 -4.37 -3.81
CA LEU A 41 -5.31 -3.19 -2.94
C LEU A 41 -4.89 -3.57 -1.51
N ASP A 42 -4.09 -4.61 -1.33
CA ASP A 42 -3.57 -4.97 0.00
C ASP A 42 -2.25 -4.28 0.34
N ASN A 43 -1.47 -3.90 -0.69
CA ASN A 43 -0.23 -3.17 -0.55
C ASN A 43 -0.06 -2.16 -1.71
N ASP A 44 1.00 -1.38 -1.63
CA ASP A 44 1.37 -0.35 -2.59
C ASP A 44 2.11 -0.89 -3.82
N ASP A 45 2.78 -2.05 -3.70
CA ASP A 45 3.56 -2.65 -4.77
C ASP A 45 2.76 -2.79 -6.08
N MET A 46 1.49 -3.20 -5.99
CA MET A 46 0.67 -3.44 -7.18
C MET A 46 0.54 -2.18 -8.04
N PHE A 47 0.24 -1.01 -7.46
CA PHE A 47 0.18 0.22 -8.25
C PHE A 47 1.57 0.80 -8.53
N ALA A 48 2.53 0.61 -7.61
CA ALA A 48 3.88 1.14 -7.77
C ALA A 48 4.59 0.49 -8.96
N PHE A 49 4.45 -0.83 -9.14
CA PHE A 49 5.07 -1.58 -10.23
C PHE A 49 4.19 -1.63 -11.47
N LEU A 50 2.98 -2.20 -11.41
CA LEU A 50 2.14 -2.33 -12.61
C LEU A 50 1.63 -0.96 -13.08
N GLY A 51 1.09 -0.16 -12.16
CA GLY A 51 0.64 1.20 -12.46
C GLY A 51 1.80 2.10 -12.88
N GLY A 52 2.91 2.07 -12.13
CA GLY A 52 4.11 2.85 -12.43
C GLY A 52 4.72 2.52 -13.80
N LEU A 53 4.80 1.23 -14.16
CA LEU A 53 5.24 0.80 -15.49
C LEU A 53 4.28 1.28 -16.58
N SER A 54 2.97 1.15 -16.36
CA SER A 54 1.94 1.63 -17.29
C SER A 54 2.04 3.13 -17.52
N LEU A 55 2.28 3.90 -16.46
CA LEU A 55 2.49 5.35 -16.54
C LEU A 55 3.81 5.71 -17.24
N ALA A 56 4.87 4.92 -17.05
CA ALA A 56 6.13 5.10 -17.74
C ALA A 56 5.98 4.86 -19.26
N VAL A 57 5.29 3.79 -19.66
CA VAL A 57 4.92 3.54 -21.07
C VAL A 57 4.09 4.71 -21.60
N LYS A 58 3.05 5.15 -20.89
CA LYS A 58 2.25 6.33 -21.26
C LYS A 58 3.09 7.59 -21.47
N THR A 59 4.08 7.80 -20.61
CA THR A 59 4.97 8.96 -20.69
C THR A 59 5.89 8.89 -21.92
N GLN A 60 6.32 7.69 -22.30
CA GLN A 60 7.22 7.49 -23.43
C GLN A 60 6.47 7.43 -24.78
N ARG A 61 5.41 6.62 -24.87
CA ARG A 61 4.64 6.35 -26.09
C ARG A 61 3.56 7.38 -26.37
N GLY A 62 3.13 8.13 -25.35
CA GLY A 62 2.05 9.09 -25.44
C GLY A 62 0.65 8.50 -25.25
N GLU A 63 0.51 7.18 -25.06
CA GLU A 63 -0.75 6.49 -24.72
C GLU A 63 -0.51 5.31 -23.77
N TYR A 64 -1.56 4.90 -23.03
CA TYR A 64 -1.44 3.79 -22.10
C TYR A 64 -1.39 2.46 -22.88
N PRO A 65 -0.57 1.49 -22.44
CA PRO A 65 -0.64 0.12 -22.95
C PRO A 65 -1.95 -0.54 -22.48
N ASP A 66 -2.26 -1.70 -23.02
CA ASP A 66 -3.27 -2.57 -22.40
C ASP A 66 -2.72 -3.08 -21.05
N VAL A 67 -3.49 -2.90 -19.98
CA VAL A 67 -3.04 -3.21 -18.62
C VAL A 67 -3.85 -4.39 -18.08
N GLN A 68 -3.17 -5.52 -17.90
CA GLN A 68 -3.79 -6.81 -17.63
C GLN A 68 -3.30 -7.40 -16.30
N VAL A 69 -4.16 -8.20 -15.67
CA VAL A 69 -3.81 -9.02 -14.52
C VAL A 69 -4.01 -10.47 -14.89
N ALA A 70 -2.93 -11.26 -14.85
CA ALA A 70 -2.97 -12.70 -15.03
C ALA A 70 -3.35 -13.36 -13.69
N ASN A 71 -4.64 -13.60 -13.50
CA ASN A 71 -5.19 -14.21 -12.30
C ASN A 71 -4.96 -15.73 -12.31
N HIS A 72 -4.13 -16.22 -11.39
CA HIS A 72 -3.84 -17.64 -11.15
C HIS A 72 -4.22 -18.07 -9.72
N GLN A 73 -5.13 -17.36 -9.05
CA GLN A 73 -5.45 -17.60 -7.63
C GLN A 73 -6.03 -19.00 -7.34
N ASN A 74 -6.63 -19.65 -8.35
CA ASN A 74 -7.21 -20.99 -8.20
C ASN A 74 -6.21 -22.13 -8.46
N GLY A 75 -4.98 -21.83 -8.87
CA GLY A 75 -3.91 -22.82 -9.14
C GLY A 75 -4.15 -23.75 -10.33
N LYS A 76 -5.24 -23.59 -11.07
CA LYS A 76 -5.65 -24.51 -12.15
C LYS A 76 -5.65 -23.85 -13.52
N GLU A 77 -6.06 -22.59 -13.59
CA GLU A 77 -6.19 -21.85 -14.85
C GLU A 77 -5.71 -20.40 -14.66
N ILE A 78 -5.09 -19.84 -15.69
CA ILE A 78 -4.76 -18.42 -15.74
C ILE A 78 -5.88 -17.70 -16.48
N LYS A 79 -6.49 -16.71 -15.82
CA LYS A 79 -7.46 -15.80 -16.45
C LYS A 79 -6.83 -14.43 -16.60
N LEU A 80 -6.75 -13.95 -17.84
CA LEU A 80 -6.42 -12.55 -18.11
C LEU A 80 -7.66 -11.68 -17.84
N GLU A 81 -7.53 -10.74 -16.93
CA GLU A 81 -8.56 -9.77 -16.57
C GLU A 81 -7.99 -8.36 -16.77
N SER A 82 -8.76 -7.45 -17.38
CA SER A 82 -8.35 -6.04 -17.47
C SER A 82 -8.17 -5.45 -16.07
N LEU A 83 -7.30 -4.47 -15.93
CA LEU A 83 -7.02 -3.85 -14.63
C LEU A 83 -8.29 -3.34 -13.93
N SER A 84 -9.19 -2.65 -14.65
CA SER A 84 -10.46 -2.16 -14.09
C SER A 84 -11.33 -3.30 -13.56
N ARG A 85 -11.38 -4.44 -14.27
CA ARG A 85 -12.11 -5.61 -13.83
C ARG A 85 -11.50 -6.19 -12.56
N SER A 86 -10.17 -6.30 -12.49
CA SER A 86 -9.47 -6.83 -11.32
C SER A 86 -9.62 -5.95 -10.09
N ILE A 87 -9.53 -4.63 -10.23
CA ILE A 87 -9.78 -3.66 -9.14
C ILE A 87 -11.24 -3.75 -8.67
N GLY A 88 -12.21 -3.70 -9.60
CA GLY A 88 -13.63 -3.78 -9.26
C GLY A 88 -14.03 -5.09 -8.59
N LYS A 89 -13.43 -6.21 -9.02
CA LYS A 89 -13.58 -7.51 -8.34
C LYS A 89 -12.99 -7.45 -6.93
N ALA A 90 -11.80 -6.88 -6.77
CA ALA A 90 -11.14 -6.74 -5.48
C ALA A 90 -11.92 -5.92 -4.47
N LEU A 91 -12.46 -4.78 -4.90
CA LEU A 91 -13.37 -3.97 -4.10
C LEU A 91 -14.57 -4.80 -3.62
N ARG A 92 -15.29 -5.48 -4.52
CA ARG A 92 -16.54 -6.17 -4.14
C ARG A 92 -16.34 -7.44 -3.33
N THR A 93 -15.28 -8.21 -3.59
CA THR A 93 -15.08 -9.48 -2.89
C THR A 93 -14.39 -9.31 -1.54
N ARG A 94 -13.70 -8.18 -1.32
CA ARG A 94 -12.90 -7.92 -0.11
C ARG A 94 -13.24 -6.58 0.54
N TYR A 95 -12.79 -5.47 -0.02
CA TYR A 95 -12.76 -4.19 0.72
C TYR A 95 -14.15 -3.61 1.00
N LEU A 96 -15.12 -3.82 0.11
CA LEU A 96 -16.52 -3.42 0.30
C LEU A 96 -17.38 -4.54 0.89
N ASN A 97 -16.80 -5.71 1.18
CA ASN A 97 -17.55 -6.87 1.65
C ASN A 97 -17.80 -6.76 3.18
N PRO A 98 -19.06 -6.78 3.64
CA PRO A 98 -19.36 -6.69 5.08
C PRO A 98 -18.71 -7.80 5.90
N GLU A 99 -18.49 -9.00 5.35
CA GLU A 99 -17.82 -10.09 6.07
C GLU A 99 -16.33 -9.83 6.27
N TRP A 100 -15.66 -9.23 5.28
CA TRP A 100 -14.27 -8.79 5.44
C TRP A 100 -14.18 -7.66 6.47
N ILE A 101 -15.09 -6.69 6.41
CA ILE A 101 -15.15 -5.57 7.35
C ILE A 101 -15.37 -6.09 8.78
N LYS A 102 -16.32 -7.01 9.00
CA LYS A 102 -16.52 -7.68 10.30
C LYS A 102 -15.28 -8.43 10.77
N GLY A 103 -14.56 -9.09 9.85
CA GLY A 103 -13.28 -9.73 10.14
C GLY A 103 -12.25 -8.72 10.63
N MET A 104 -12.01 -7.66 9.88
CA MET A 104 -11.08 -6.58 10.24
C MET A 104 -11.45 -5.91 11.57
N LYS A 105 -12.74 -5.74 11.87
CA LYS A 105 -13.17 -5.18 13.16
C LYS A 105 -12.67 -5.96 14.38
N LYS A 106 -12.42 -7.28 14.24
CA LYS A 106 -11.88 -8.11 15.32
C LYS A 106 -10.41 -7.80 15.62
N GLU A 107 -9.71 -7.17 14.68
CA GLU A 107 -8.28 -6.84 14.76
C GLU A 107 -8.01 -5.41 15.26
N GLY A 108 -9.04 -4.70 15.75
CA GLY A 108 -8.92 -3.37 16.36
C GLY A 108 -8.17 -2.37 15.48
N TYR A 109 -7.08 -1.79 16.00
CA TYR A 109 -6.28 -0.78 15.29
C TYR A 109 -5.76 -1.29 13.94
N ALA A 110 -5.28 -2.54 13.88
CA ALA A 110 -4.70 -3.10 12.65
C ALA A 110 -5.76 -3.26 11.56
N GLY A 111 -6.96 -3.70 11.94
CA GLY A 111 -8.10 -3.79 11.03
C GLY A 111 -8.54 -2.42 10.52
N ALA A 112 -8.63 -1.42 11.40
CA ALA A 112 -8.96 -0.06 11.01
C ALA A 112 -7.91 0.55 10.06
N ARG A 113 -6.62 0.28 10.29
CA ARG A 113 -5.54 0.67 9.38
C ARG A 113 -5.66 -0.04 8.02
N ALA A 114 -6.01 -1.32 7.98
CA ALA A 114 -6.23 -2.01 6.70
C ALA A 114 -7.37 -1.38 5.90
N MET A 115 -8.44 -0.93 6.59
CA MET A 115 -9.55 -0.20 5.98
C MET A 115 -9.15 1.17 5.41
N ASP A 116 -8.24 1.92 6.05
CA ASP A 116 -7.76 3.18 5.47
C ASP A 116 -6.74 2.97 4.34
N LYS A 117 -5.87 1.95 4.46
CA LYS A 117 -4.77 1.74 3.51
C LYS A 117 -5.22 1.26 2.15
N PHE A 118 -6.27 0.45 2.03
CA PHE A 118 -6.72 0.06 0.68
C PHE A 118 -7.21 1.29 -0.13
N VAL A 119 -7.73 2.33 0.54
CA VAL A 119 -8.16 3.59 -0.10
C VAL A 119 -6.93 4.38 -0.59
N GLU A 120 -5.84 4.35 0.18
CA GLU A 120 -4.53 4.87 -0.26
C GLU A 120 -4.05 4.18 -1.54
N TYR A 121 -4.12 2.85 -1.58
CA TYR A 121 -3.64 2.06 -2.71
C TYR A 121 -4.54 2.19 -3.94
N LEU A 122 -5.85 2.33 -3.75
CA LEU A 122 -6.78 2.66 -4.83
C LEU A 122 -6.43 4.02 -5.47
N TRP A 123 -6.06 5.00 -4.65
CA TRP A 123 -5.55 6.27 -5.17
C TRP A 123 -4.26 6.11 -5.98
N GLY A 124 -3.35 5.25 -5.54
CA GLY A 124 -2.15 4.92 -6.31
C GLY A 124 -2.48 4.48 -7.73
N PHE A 125 -3.49 3.62 -7.89
CA PHE A 125 -4.03 3.27 -9.22
C PHE A 125 -4.73 4.44 -9.92
N GLN A 126 -5.54 5.23 -9.20
CA GLN A 126 -6.20 6.41 -9.80
C GLN A 126 -5.21 7.38 -10.45
N VAL A 127 -4.03 7.56 -9.86
CA VAL A 127 -2.98 8.46 -10.39
C VAL A 127 -2.19 7.80 -11.51
N THR A 128 -1.84 6.52 -11.36
CA THR A 128 -0.97 5.83 -12.33
C THR A 128 -1.73 5.33 -13.56
N THR A 129 -2.95 4.84 -13.38
CA THR A 129 -3.85 4.30 -14.41
C THR A 129 -5.28 4.85 -14.22
N PRO A 130 -5.53 6.14 -14.52
CA PRO A 130 -6.78 6.83 -14.18
C PRO A 130 -8.06 6.24 -14.81
N PHE A 131 -7.93 5.47 -15.89
CA PHE A 131 -9.03 4.74 -16.53
C PHE A 131 -9.48 3.50 -15.75
N ALA A 132 -8.69 3.03 -14.79
CA ALA A 132 -8.94 1.81 -14.04
C ALA A 132 -9.78 2.01 -12.77
N VAL A 133 -9.89 3.25 -12.30
CA VAL A 133 -10.67 3.63 -11.11
C VAL A 133 -11.70 4.66 -11.54
N ASP A 134 -12.99 4.38 -11.29
CA ASP A 134 -14.09 5.24 -11.72
C ASP A 134 -14.82 5.92 -10.56
N ARG A 135 -15.80 6.78 -10.91
CA ARG A 135 -16.65 7.47 -9.93
C ARG A 135 -17.45 6.51 -9.04
N THR A 136 -17.75 5.31 -9.54
CA THR A 136 -18.54 4.28 -8.86
C THR A 136 -17.73 3.63 -7.76
N ASP A 137 -16.42 3.45 -7.95
CA ASP A 137 -15.50 2.94 -6.93
C ASP A 137 -15.45 3.89 -5.73
N TRP A 138 -15.18 5.17 -5.96
CA TRP A 138 -15.17 6.18 -4.90
C TRP A 138 -16.51 6.33 -4.18
N ARG A 139 -17.62 6.34 -4.93
CA ARG A 139 -18.96 6.40 -4.34
C ARG A 139 -19.25 5.20 -3.44
N GLN A 140 -18.87 3.99 -3.85
CA GLN A 140 -19.07 2.80 -3.03
C GLN A 140 -18.26 2.85 -1.73
N ILE A 141 -17.02 3.35 -1.77
CA ILE A 141 -16.19 3.54 -0.58
C ILE A 141 -16.86 4.54 0.37
N TYR A 142 -17.36 5.67 -0.13
CA TYR A 142 -18.10 6.64 0.68
C TYR A 142 -19.32 5.99 1.36
N GLU A 143 -20.14 5.30 0.57
CA GLU A 143 -21.36 4.66 1.07
C GLU A 143 -21.04 3.60 2.14
N VAL A 144 -19.98 2.80 1.96
CA VAL A 144 -19.61 1.74 2.90
C VAL A 144 -18.94 2.31 4.15
N TYR A 145 -17.92 3.17 4.01
CA TYR A 145 -17.05 3.55 5.13
C TYR A 145 -17.43 4.84 5.83
N ILE A 146 -18.07 5.78 5.13
CA ILE A 146 -18.49 7.07 5.70
C ILE A 146 -19.98 7.06 6.05
N LYS A 147 -20.82 6.45 5.19
CA LYS A 147 -22.26 6.31 5.46
C LYS A 147 -22.64 5.04 6.20
N ASP A 148 -21.67 4.17 6.45
CA ASP A 148 -21.87 2.88 7.13
C ASP A 148 -23.08 2.13 6.56
N ARG A 149 -23.12 1.96 5.23
CA ARG A 149 -24.22 1.32 4.49
C ARG A 149 -24.74 0.00 5.10
N TYR A 150 -23.87 -0.73 5.80
CA TYR A 150 -24.18 -2.03 6.38
C TYR A 150 -24.53 -1.98 7.88
N ASP A 151 -24.65 -0.79 8.45
CA ASP A 151 -24.96 -0.54 9.86
C ASP A 151 -24.02 -1.33 10.80
N LEU A 152 -22.72 -1.29 10.51
CA LEU A 152 -21.69 -2.02 11.25
C LEU A 152 -21.11 -1.20 12.39
N ASN A 153 -21.67 -0.05 12.75
CA ASN A 153 -21.14 0.90 13.74
C ASN A 153 -19.66 1.24 13.44
N LEU A 154 -19.36 1.55 12.18
CA LEU A 154 -17.97 1.83 11.74
C LEU A 154 -17.39 3.06 12.40
N LYS A 155 -18.20 4.11 12.59
CA LYS A 155 -17.76 5.32 13.29
C LYS A 155 -17.29 5.01 14.72
N GLU A 156 -18.12 4.32 15.51
CA GLU A 156 -17.75 3.95 16.88
C GLU A 156 -16.51 3.02 16.89
N PHE A 157 -16.43 2.10 15.94
CA PHE A 157 -15.26 1.23 15.78
C PHE A 157 -13.99 2.03 15.52
N PHE A 158 -14.01 2.98 14.58
CA PHE A 158 -12.86 3.84 14.31
C PHE A 158 -12.52 4.71 15.51
N ASP A 159 -13.51 5.39 16.10
CA ASP A 159 -13.34 6.26 17.28
C ASP A 159 -12.61 5.53 18.42
N ARG A 160 -12.95 4.27 18.66
CA ARG A 160 -12.35 3.45 19.72
C ARG A 160 -10.99 2.87 19.37
N ASN A 161 -10.78 2.43 18.12
CA ASN A 161 -9.63 1.58 17.77
C ASN A 161 -8.55 2.32 16.98
N ASN A 162 -8.93 3.23 16.08
CA ASN A 162 -8.01 4.08 15.33
C ASN A 162 -8.79 5.32 14.86
N PRO A 163 -8.85 6.38 15.68
CA PRO A 163 -9.71 7.53 15.42
C PRO A 163 -9.33 8.29 14.13
N TRP A 164 -8.11 8.08 13.64
CA TRP A 164 -7.54 8.70 12.44
C TRP A 164 -7.85 7.97 11.14
N ALA A 165 -8.35 6.72 11.17
CA ALA A 165 -8.63 5.95 9.97
C ALA A 165 -9.76 6.57 9.13
N GLU A 166 -10.89 6.93 9.74
CA GLU A 166 -12.00 7.63 9.06
C GLU A 166 -11.54 8.98 8.50
N GLN A 167 -10.71 9.70 9.26
CA GLN A 167 -10.11 10.96 8.82
C GLN A 167 -9.25 10.75 7.56
N SER A 168 -8.41 9.71 7.55
CA SER A 168 -7.53 9.35 6.43
C SER A 168 -8.35 8.99 5.18
N ILE A 169 -9.40 8.17 5.34
CA ILE A 169 -10.33 7.83 4.26
C ILE A 169 -10.97 9.11 3.69
N ALA A 170 -11.57 9.95 4.54
CA ALA A 170 -12.23 11.18 4.11
C ALA A 170 -11.23 12.14 3.42
N ALA A 171 -10.04 12.30 3.98
CA ALA A 171 -8.96 13.12 3.43
C ALA A 171 -8.58 12.66 2.02
N ARG A 172 -8.40 11.36 1.82
CA ARG A 172 -8.04 10.80 0.52
C ARG A 172 -9.14 11.01 -0.52
N MET A 173 -10.40 10.83 -0.14
CA MET A 173 -11.55 11.07 -1.00
C MET A 173 -11.67 12.55 -1.39
N LEU A 174 -11.44 13.47 -0.44
CA LEU A 174 -11.40 14.91 -0.71
C LEU A 174 -10.23 15.29 -1.62
N GLU A 175 -9.08 14.63 -1.49
CA GLU A 175 -7.93 14.84 -2.37
C GLU A 175 -8.24 14.41 -3.81
N ALA A 176 -8.96 13.30 -3.99
CA ALA A 176 -9.42 12.87 -5.31
C ALA A 176 -10.38 13.88 -5.95
N ILE A 177 -11.26 14.49 -5.14
CA ILE A 177 -12.13 15.58 -5.59
C ILE A 177 -11.30 16.82 -5.95
N ARG A 178 -10.40 17.26 -5.07
CA ARG A 178 -9.57 18.45 -5.26
C ARG A 178 -8.71 18.37 -6.53
N LYS A 179 -8.14 17.19 -6.80
CA LYS A 179 -7.33 16.90 -7.99
C LYS A 179 -8.16 16.53 -9.22
N ARG A 180 -9.49 16.57 -9.13
CA ARG A 180 -10.45 16.33 -10.23
C ARG A 180 -10.42 14.91 -10.80
N TYR A 181 -9.91 13.94 -10.05
CA TYR A 181 -10.04 12.53 -10.41
C TYR A 181 -11.45 12.02 -10.15
N TRP A 182 -12.15 12.62 -9.20
CA TRP A 182 -13.52 12.28 -8.87
C TRP A 182 -14.40 13.52 -8.77
N ASP A 183 -15.33 13.68 -9.71
CA ASP A 183 -16.37 14.70 -9.63
C ASP A 183 -17.53 14.22 -8.74
N ALA A 184 -17.33 14.31 -7.43
CA ALA A 184 -18.32 13.89 -6.46
C ALA A 184 -19.52 14.87 -6.39
N PRO A 185 -20.76 14.35 -6.24
CA PRO A 185 -21.91 15.17 -5.93
C PRO A 185 -21.65 16.12 -4.75
N GLU A 186 -22.19 17.33 -4.81
CA GLU A 186 -21.92 18.37 -3.82
C GLU A 186 -22.26 17.95 -2.39
N LEU A 187 -23.33 17.18 -2.20
CA LEU A 187 -23.71 16.63 -0.89
C LEU A 187 -22.63 15.73 -0.31
N ILE A 188 -22.03 14.85 -1.12
CA ILE A 188 -20.94 13.96 -0.69
C ILE A 188 -19.70 14.79 -0.33
N LYS A 189 -19.36 15.79 -1.16
CA LYS A 189 -18.23 16.69 -0.93
C LYS A 189 -18.38 17.47 0.38
N LYS A 190 -19.58 17.98 0.66
CA LYS A 190 -19.91 18.65 1.93
C LYS A 190 -19.81 17.70 3.12
N ASP A 191 -20.38 16.50 3.01
CA ASP A 191 -20.35 15.48 4.08
C ASP A 191 -18.90 15.09 4.41
N LEU A 192 -18.09 14.77 3.40
CA LEU A 192 -16.68 14.44 3.57
C LEU A 192 -15.88 15.58 4.21
N ALA A 193 -16.07 16.83 3.76
CA ALA A 193 -15.35 17.98 4.31
C ALA A 193 -15.72 18.22 5.78
N ARG A 194 -17.01 18.07 6.12
CA ARG A 194 -17.49 18.17 7.51
C ARG A 194 -16.92 17.03 8.36
N THR A 195 -17.02 15.78 7.90
CA THR A 195 -16.50 14.59 8.60
C THR A 195 -15.00 14.74 8.87
N TYR A 196 -14.21 15.15 7.87
CA TYR A 196 -12.79 15.36 8.05
C TYR A 196 -12.50 16.44 9.10
N ALA A 197 -13.16 17.60 9.02
CA ALA A 197 -12.85 18.71 9.92
C ALA A 197 -13.33 18.49 11.35
N ILE A 198 -14.50 17.89 11.56
CA ILE A 198 -14.95 17.49 12.90
C ILE A 198 -13.99 16.47 13.51
N ASN A 199 -13.57 15.46 12.74
CA ASN A 199 -12.57 14.50 13.21
C ASN A 199 -11.24 15.19 13.57
N VAL A 200 -10.79 16.17 12.79
CA VAL A 200 -9.59 16.98 13.12
C VAL A 200 -9.77 17.74 14.44
N ILE A 201 -10.91 18.38 14.64
CA ILE A 201 -11.20 19.16 15.86
C ILE A 201 -11.21 18.23 17.09
N GLU A 202 -11.93 17.12 17.01
CA GLU A 202 -12.18 16.22 18.15
C GLU A 202 -10.97 15.34 18.49
N LYS A 203 -10.24 14.87 17.47
CA LYS A 203 -9.22 13.81 17.61
C LYS A 203 -7.81 14.26 17.25
N GLY A 204 -7.65 15.51 16.80
CA GLY A 204 -6.40 15.99 16.24
C GLY A 204 -6.16 15.50 14.81
N MET A 205 -4.99 15.84 14.27
CA MET A 205 -4.61 15.46 12.90
C MET A 205 -3.96 14.08 12.85
N ALA A 206 -4.42 13.22 11.94
CA ALA A 206 -3.81 11.93 11.64
C ALA A 206 -2.30 11.99 11.33
N CYS A 207 -1.86 13.05 10.66
CA CYS A 207 -0.49 13.20 10.16
C CYS A 207 0.06 11.98 9.40
N CYS A 208 -0.80 11.26 8.70
CA CYS A 208 -0.39 10.32 7.65
C CYS A 208 0.18 11.07 6.43
N GLU A 209 0.73 10.31 5.48
CA GLU A 209 1.44 10.76 4.28
C GLU A 209 0.73 11.86 3.47
N HIS A 210 -0.58 12.05 3.65
CA HIS A 210 -1.41 12.93 2.83
C HIS A 210 -2.29 13.92 3.59
N THR A 211 -2.14 14.05 4.91
CA THR A 211 -2.92 15.00 5.73
C THR A 211 -2.09 16.18 6.22
N CYS A 212 -1.11 15.96 7.11
CA CYS A 212 -0.30 17.05 7.68
C CYS A 212 0.62 17.72 6.66
N ASN A 213 1.21 16.94 5.75
CA ASN A 213 2.06 17.46 4.68
C ASN A 213 1.28 17.76 3.37
N ASN A 214 0.00 18.13 3.49
CA ASN A 214 -0.84 18.46 2.33
C ASN A 214 -1.62 19.76 2.56
N PRO A 215 -0.95 20.92 2.50
CA PRO A 215 -1.60 22.22 2.71
C PRO A 215 -2.63 22.55 1.63
N MET A 216 -2.49 21.99 0.41
CA MET A 216 -3.50 22.20 -0.63
C MET A 216 -4.83 21.52 -0.28
N LEU A 217 -4.79 20.33 0.31
CA LEU A 217 -5.98 19.67 0.84
C LEU A 217 -6.58 20.47 1.99
N GLN A 218 -5.74 20.93 2.93
CA GLN A 218 -6.18 21.72 4.07
C GLN A 218 -6.90 23.00 3.62
N GLN A 219 -6.31 23.74 2.66
CA GLN A 219 -6.93 24.92 2.06
C GLN A 219 -8.25 24.58 1.36
N PHE A 220 -8.26 23.50 0.57
CA PHE A 220 -9.47 23.06 -0.12
C PHE A 220 -10.61 22.77 0.86
N VAL A 221 -10.32 22.06 1.95
CA VAL A 221 -11.31 21.75 2.98
C VAL A 221 -11.78 23.01 3.70
N ALA A 222 -10.87 23.90 4.10
CA ALA A 222 -11.22 25.17 4.74
C ALA A 222 -12.13 26.02 3.84
N ASN A 223 -11.86 26.05 2.53
CA ASN A 223 -12.69 26.75 1.55
C ASN A 223 -14.08 26.13 1.43
N VAL A 224 -14.18 24.80 1.32
CA VAL A 224 -15.47 24.09 1.25
C VAL A 224 -16.30 24.35 2.50
N ILE A 225 -15.70 24.26 3.68
CA ILE A 225 -16.37 24.52 4.96
C ILE A 225 -16.88 25.95 5.05
N SER A 226 -16.02 26.92 4.70
CA SER A 226 -16.36 28.34 4.79
C SER A 226 -17.44 28.72 3.77
N LEU A 227 -17.32 28.24 2.53
CA LEU A 227 -18.26 28.54 1.45
C LEU A 227 -19.68 28.03 1.75
N PHE A 228 -19.79 26.87 2.37
CA PHE A 228 -21.08 26.24 2.64
C PHE A 228 -21.57 26.36 4.08
N GLY A 229 -20.84 27.08 4.95
CA GLY A 229 -21.20 27.26 6.36
C GLY A 229 -21.34 25.93 7.11
N LEU A 230 -20.44 24.96 6.87
CA LEU A 230 -20.57 23.60 7.40
C LEU A 230 -20.22 23.48 8.90
N LEU A 231 -19.52 24.48 9.43
CA LEU A 231 -19.08 24.58 10.82
C LEU A 231 -19.48 25.93 11.42
N THR A 232 -19.62 25.98 12.75
CA THR A 232 -19.75 27.26 13.46
C THR A 232 -18.44 28.07 13.37
N PRO A 233 -18.48 29.40 13.59
CA PRO A 233 -17.24 30.21 13.63
C PRO A 233 -16.21 29.67 14.64
N GLU A 234 -16.68 29.25 15.83
CA GLU A 234 -15.81 28.65 16.86
C GLU A 234 -15.17 27.34 16.38
N GLN A 235 -15.94 26.44 15.75
CA GLN A 235 -15.40 25.20 15.20
C GLN A 235 -14.41 25.45 14.07
N LEU A 236 -14.64 26.45 13.22
CA LEU A 236 -13.72 26.83 12.16
C LEU A 236 -12.39 27.33 12.72
N ASP A 237 -12.42 28.13 13.79
CA ASP A 237 -11.21 28.60 14.47
C ASP A 237 -10.47 27.48 15.19
N GLN A 238 -11.20 26.56 15.85
CA GLN A 238 -10.63 25.34 16.42
C GLN A 238 -9.95 24.49 15.35
N PHE A 239 -10.59 24.28 14.19
CA PHE A 239 -10.01 23.54 13.07
C PHE A 239 -8.69 24.16 12.60
N LYS A 240 -8.68 25.48 12.36
CA LYS A 240 -7.46 26.22 11.96
C LYS A 240 -6.35 26.12 13.03
N MET A 241 -6.72 26.20 14.30
CA MET A 241 -5.78 26.08 15.42
C MET A 241 -5.17 24.67 15.51
N VAL A 242 -5.96 23.61 15.33
CA VAL A 242 -5.43 22.25 15.32
C VAL A 242 -4.51 22.03 14.12
N LEU A 243 -4.87 22.57 12.95
CA LEU A 243 -4.03 22.52 11.74
C LEU A 243 -2.67 23.20 11.96
N SER A 244 -2.67 24.41 12.52
CA SER A 244 -1.42 25.16 12.75
C SER A 244 -0.53 24.47 13.78
N LYS A 245 -1.13 23.93 14.85
CA LYS A 245 -0.42 23.17 15.87
C LYS A 245 0.20 21.89 15.31
N ALA A 246 -0.53 21.14 14.49
CA ALA A 246 -0.05 19.87 13.93
C ALA A 246 1.05 20.06 12.87
N THR A 247 0.99 21.15 12.09
CA THR A 247 1.96 21.42 11.02
C THR A 247 3.15 22.26 11.48
N GLY A 248 3.08 22.85 12.68
CA GLY A 248 4.09 23.76 13.22
C GLY A 248 4.21 25.08 12.44
N LYS A 249 3.25 25.38 11.56
CA LYS A 249 3.28 26.52 10.64
C LYS A 249 1.88 27.10 10.46
N GLY A 250 1.80 28.42 10.30
CA GLY A 250 0.57 29.09 9.89
C GLY A 250 0.19 28.72 8.46
N GLN A 251 -1.11 28.77 8.14
CA GLN A 251 -1.65 28.43 6.82
C GLN A 251 -1.00 29.23 5.68
N GLU A 252 -0.86 30.56 5.86
CA GLU A 252 -0.19 31.44 4.88
C GLU A 252 1.30 31.08 4.67
N GLN A 253 1.98 30.68 5.74
CA GLN A 253 3.39 30.30 5.67
C GLN A 253 3.56 28.95 4.95
N ASN A 254 2.66 27.98 5.20
CA ASN A 254 2.63 26.71 4.46
C ASN A 254 2.39 26.91 2.96
N GLU A 255 1.50 27.83 2.58
CA GLU A 255 1.26 28.16 1.18
C GLU A 255 2.47 28.80 0.50
N ALA A 256 3.12 29.75 1.19
CA ALA A 256 4.32 30.41 0.69
C ALA A 256 5.50 29.43 0.49
N ASP A 257 5.73 28.56 1.47
CA ASP A 257 6.78 27.54 1.41
C ASP A 257 6.52 26.54 0.28
N MET A 258 5.27 26.13 0.07
CA MET A 258 4.92 25.22 -1.02
C MET A 258 5.04 25.86 -2.40
N LYS A 259 4.67 27.14 -2.57
CA LYS A 259 4.92 27.85 -3.84
C LYS A 259 6.40 27.90 -4.18
N ARG A 260 7.26 28.08 -3.18
CA ARG A 260 8.73 28.00 -3.33
C ARG A 260 9.19 26.59 -3.66
N LEU A 261 8.62 25.57 -3.02
CA LEU A 261 8.96 24.17 -3.28
C LEU A 261 8.53 23.74 -4.70
N GLN A 262 7.37 24.18 -5.17
CA GLN A 262 6.91 23.87 -6.53
C GLN A 262 7.80 24.51 -7.60
N SER A 263 8.25 25.75 -7.38
CA SER A 263 9.16 26.41 -8.32
C SER A 263 10.56 25.78 -8.29
N SER A 264 11.05 25.35 -7.13
CA SER A 264 12.32 24.62 -7.04
C SER A 264 12.21 23.22 -7.67
N LEU A 265 11.11 22.50 -7.45
CA LEU A 265 10.88 21.17 -8.00
C LEU A 265 10.84 21.19 -9.53
N ALA A 266 10.22 22.21 -10.14
CA ALA A 266 10.22 22.38 -11.59
C ALA A 266 11.65 22.51 -12.15
N LYS A 267 12.53 23.20 -11.44
CA LYS A 267 13.96 23.32 -11.79
C LYS A 267 14.67 21.98 -11.64
N THR A 268 14.49 21.29 -10.53
CA THR A 268 15.09 19.97 -10.26
C THR A 268 14.63 18.91 -11.25
N ILE A 269 13.34 18.88 -11.62
CA ILE A 269 12.81 17.97 -12.64
C ILE A 269 13.51 18.21 -13.97
N LYS A 270 13.71 19.48 -14.36
CA LYS A 270 14.40 19.85 -15.59
C LYS A 270 15.88 19.43 -15.60
N GLU A 271 16.53 19.45 -14.45
CA GLU A 271 17.90 18.94 -14.27
C GLU A 271 17.95 17.40 -14.33
N ILE A 272 17.01 16.68 -13.70
CA ILE A 272 16.89 15.20 -13.76
C ILE A 272 16.52 14.70 -15.17
N GLN A 273 15.79 15.52 -15.93
CA GLN A 273 15.41 15.23 -17.31
C GLN A 273 16.55 15.49 -18.31
N LYS A 274 17.60 16.24 -17.93
CA LYS A 274 18.80 16.37 -18.76
C LYS A 274 19.46 15.00 -18.87
N ASN A 275 19.71 14.58 -20.12
CA ASN A 275 20.24 13.26 -20.43
C ASN A 275 21.56 12.98 -19.70
N GLU A 276 21.74 11.73 -19.29
CA GLU A 276 23.02 11.23 -18.78
C GLU A 276 24.08 11.35 -19.89
N ASP A 277 25.22 11.93 -19.54
CA ASP A 277 26.47 11.68 -20.26
C ASP A 277 26.85 10.23 -19.95
N PRO A 278 26.99 9.32 -20.95
CA PRO A 278 27.14 7.88 -20.73
C PRO A 278 28.43 7.45 -20.03
N LYS A 279 29.27 8.39 -19.59
CA LYS A 279 30.43 8.09 -18.76
C LYS A 279 30.01 8.00 -17.31
N ALA A 280 29.73 6.78 -16.86
CA ALA A 280 29.80 6.47 -15.44
C ALA A 280 31.18 6.91 -14.92
N HIS A 281 31.22 7.78 -13.92
CA HIS A 281 32.45 8.02 -13.17
C HIS A 281 32.81 6.72 -12.44
N GLU A 282 33.79 5.98 -12.98
CA GLU A 282 34.40 4.79 -12.35
C GLU A 282 35.31 5.16 -11.15
N GLU A 283 35.13 6.32 -10.52
CA GLU A 283 35.93 6.74 -9.35
C GLU A 283 35.38 6.19 -8.02
N GLY A 284 34.54 5.15 -8.07
CA GLY A 284 34.19 4.37 -6.89
C GLY A 284 35.11 3.15 -6.79
N LYS A 285 35.85 3.01 -5.68
CA LYS A 285 36.52 1.73 -5.36
C LYS A 285 35.52 0.60 -5.55
N ARG A 286 35.86 -0.39 -6.38
CA ARG A 286 35.09 -1.63 -6.53
C ARG A 286 34.94 -2.23 -5.13
N ILE A 287 33.73 -2.15 -4.57
CA ILE A 287 33.43 -2.82 -3.31
C ILE A 287 33.27 -4.29 -3.67
N GLU A 288 34.26 -5.10 -3.31
CA GLU A 288 34.14 -6.56 -3.38
C GLU A 288 33.02 -6.96 -2.42
N GLY A 289 31.88 -7.36 -2.98
CA GLY A 289 30.80 -7.95 -2.20
C GLY A 289 31.22 -9.32 -1.68
N PHE A 290 30.75 -9.68 -0.50
CA PHE A 290 30.94 -11.03 0.02
C PHE A 290 30.17 -12.01 -0.86
N GLU A 291 30.85 -13.03 -1.36
CA GLU A 291 30.21 -14.19 -1.96
C GLU A 291 29.50 -14.96 -0.85
N MET A 292 28.22 -15.32 -1.07
CA MET A 292 27.52 -16.25 -0.20
C MET A 292 28.17 -17.61 -0.36
N VAL A 293 29.14 -17.91 0.51
CA VAL A 293 29.67 -19.25 0.65
C VAL A 293 28.63 -20.05 1.42
N GLU A 294 28.23 -21.21 0.88
CA GLU A 294 27.53 -22.22 1.64
C GLU A 294 28.47 -22.65 2.79
N GLU A 295 28.36 -22.00 3.95
CA GLU A 295 28.82 -22.64 5.17
C GLU A 295 27.94 -23.87 5.32
N LYS A 296 28.53 -25.04 5.04
CA LYS A 296 28.07 -26.27 5.68
C LYS A 296 28.14 -25.98 7.17
N GLY A 297 27.02 -25.52 7.72
CA GLY A 297 26.89 -25.31 9.15
C GLY A 297 27.43 -26.55 9.82
N GLU A 298 28.28 -26.38 10.82
CA GLU A 298 28.68 -27.49 11.66
C GLU A 298 27.41 -28.27 11.99
N GLU A 299 27.41 -29.58 11.67
CA GLU A 299 26.29 -30.44 12.00
C GLU A 299 25.89 -30.11 13.43
N PRO A 300 24.61 -29.76 13.68
CA PRO A 300 24.21 -29.40 15.02
C PRO A 300 24.62 -30.56 15.91
N LYS A 301 25.58 -30.32 16.80
CA LYS A 301 25.88 -31.26 17.88
C LYS A 301 24.62 -31.28 18.72
N ILE A 302 23.69 -32.15 18.33
CA ILE A 302 22.60 -32.60 19.17
C ILE A 302 23.34 -33.01 20.45
N ALA A 303 23.09 -32.27 21.52
CA ALA A 303 23.48 -32.71 22.85
C ALA A 303 22.68 -33.99 23.09
N ALA A 304 23.23 -35.11 22.61
CA ALA A 304 22.80 -36.43 22.99
C ALA A 304 23.01 -36.46 24.50
N SER A 305 21.93 -36.40 25.26
CA SER A 305 21.98 -36.79 26.65
C SER A 305 22.72 -38.13 26.68
N GLY A 306 23.77 -38.22 27.48
CA GLY A 306 24.70 -39.37 27.52
C GLY A 306 24.08 -40.70 27.97
N ALA A 307 22.76 -40.85 27.81
CA ALA A 307 21.96 -41.99 28.23
C ALA A 307 21.54 -42.93 27.09
N SER A 308 21.87 -42.66 25.81
CA SER A 308 21.33 -43.45 24.68
C SER A 308 21.75 -44.93 24.71
N TRP A 309 23.02 -45.24 24.96
CA TRP A 309 23.50 -46.63 24.95
C TRP A 309 23.07 -47.42 26.21
N VAL A 310 23.00 -46.75 27.36
CA VAL A 310 22.55 -47.35 28.62
C VAL A 310 21.06 -47.72 28.53
N VAL A 311 20.24 -46.85 27.94
CA VAL A 311 18.81 -47.13 27.70
C VAL A 311 18.65 -48.30 26.72
N MET A 312 19.42 -48.35 25.63
CA MET A 312 19.40 -49.51 24.73
C MET A 312 19.85 -50.81 25.42
N ALA A 313 20.89 -50.78 26.25
CA ALA A 313 21.34 -51.95 26.99
C ALA A 313 20.27 -52.46 27.98
N ILE A 314 19.57 -51.56 28.66
CA ILE A 314 18.47 -51.91 29.57
C ILE A 314 17.30 -52.54 28.79
N VAL A 315 16.91 -51.97 27.65
CA VAL A 315 15.82 -52.51 26.81
C VAL A 315 16.17 -53.89 26.27
N VAL A 316 17.40 -54.09 25.78
CA VAL A 316 17.85 -55.40 25.29
C VAL A 316 17.90 -56.43 26.42
N SER A 317 18.34 -56.03 27.62
CA SER A 317 18.37 -56.91 28.79
C SER A 317 16.97 -57.33 29.23
N LEU A 318 16.01 -56.40 29.24
CA LEU A 318 14.61 -56.68 29.56
C LEU A 318 13.95 -57.60 28.52
N LEU A 319 14.24 -57.39 27.23
CA LEU A 319 13.74 -58.26 26.16
C LEU A 319 14.34 -59.68 26.25
N ALA A 320 15.63 -59.80 26.60
CA ALA A 320 16.28 -61.08 26.81
C ALA A 320 15.69 -61.83 28.01
N LEU A 321 15.40 -61.14 29.11
CA LEU A 321 14.73 -61.72 30.29
C LEU A 321 13.30 -62.17 29.98
N LEU A 322 12.54 -61.37 29.22
CA LEU A 322 11.20 -61.76 28.76
C LEU A 322 11.25 -62.99 27.85
N PHE A 323 12.21 -63.06 26.94
CA PHE A 323 12.39 -64.21 26.05
C PHE A 323 12.78 -65.48 26.81
N LEU A 324 13.71 -65.36 27.77
CA LEU A 324 14.10 -66.48 28.64
C LEU A 324 12.95 -66.94 29.55
N GLY A 325 12.16 -66.01 30.07
CA GLY A 325 10.94 -66.29 30.82
C GLY A 325 9.89 -67.02 29.99
N TRP A 326 9.65 -66.56 28.75
CA TRP A 326 8.73 -67.22 27.82
C TRP A 326 9.18 -68.64 27.44
N LYS A 327 10.48 -68.87 27.31
CA LYS A 327 11.05 -70.19 27.01
C LYS A 327 10.94 -71.17 28.19
N ARG A 328 10.99 -70.68 29.44
CA ARG A 328 10.78 -71.49 30.65
C ARG A 328 9.30 -71.83 30.93
N MET A 329 8.34 -71.11 30.34
CA MET A 329 6.91 -71.42 30.45
C MET A 329 6.42 -72.47 29.42
N LYS A 330 7.27 -72.87 28.47
CA LYS A 330 6.98 -73.84 27.41
C LYS A 330 7.68 -75.20 27.59
N VAL A 331 8.17 -75.50 28.80
CA VAL A 331 8.70 -76.82 29.19
C VAL A 331 7.89 -77.35 30.36
#